data_AF-A0A5C8M8Q0-F1
#
_entry.id   AF-A0A5C8M8Q0-F1
#
_cell.length_a   1.000
_cell.length_b   1.000
_cell.length_c   1.000
_cell.angle_alpha   90.00
_cell.angle_beta   90.00
_cell.angle_gamma   90.00
#
_symmetry.space_group_name_H-M   'P 1'
#
loop_
_entity.id
_entity.type
_entity.pdbx_description
1 polymer ?
#
loop_
_entity_poly.entity_id
_entity_poly.type
_entity_poly.pdbx_seq_one_letter_code
_entity_poly.pdbx_strand_id
1 'polypeptide(L)'
;VTIELCLSAKSNSAYKALDAAIDDVRNGKIGDIPDHLKDAHYKGASVLGHGKGYQYPHDYPNGWVFQQYLPNELAGVKYYSPKENGEEKYYAKVYERLEQLKQRNKF
;
A
#
# COMPACT_ATOMS: atom_id res chain seq x y z
N VAL A 1 20.14 24.53 -5.88
CA VAL A 1 18.95 23.66 -6.08
C VAL A 1 18.60 23.48 -7.55
N THR A 2 18.54 24.52 -8.39
CA THR A 2 18.17 24.36 -9.83
C THR A 2 19.10 23.43 -10.62
N ILE A 3 20.42 23.65 -10.58
CA ILE A 3 21.40 22.79 -11.27
C ILE A 3 21.35 21.36 -10.71
N GLU A 4 21.25 21.22 -9.38
CA GLU A 4 21.11 19.92 -8.71
C GLU A 4 19.89 19.16 -9.25
N LEU A 5 18.70 19.76 -9.20
CA LEU A 5 17.48 19.15 -9.71
C LEU A 5 17.59 18.80 -11.20
N CYS A 6 18.26 19.62 -12.03
CA CYS A 6 18.50 19.31 -13.43
C CYS A 6 19.37 18.06 -13.62
N LEU A 7 20.34 17.82 -12.74
CA LEU A 7 21.27 16.69 -12.81
C LEU A 7 20.80 15.44 -12.05
N SER A 8 19.87 15.57 -11.09
CA SER A 8 19.36 14.41 -10.32
C SER A 8 18.61 13.39 -11.19
N ALA A 9 18.55 12.15 -10.73
CA ALA A 9 17.64 11.16 -11.30
C ALA A 9 16.19 11.67 -11.22
N LYS A 10 15.45 11.57 -12.34
CA LYS A 10 14.06 12.04 -12.42
C LYS A 10 13.11 10.88 -12.21
N SER A 11 12.10 11.10 -11.36
CA SER A 11 10.96 10.20 -11.26
C SER A 11 9.67 10.97 -10.98
N ASN A 12 8.59 10.48 -11.58
CA ASN A 12 7.23 10.93 -11.37
C ASN A 12 6.31 9.76 -11.01
N SER A 13 6.88 8.62 -10.61
CA SER A 13 6.15 7.38 -10.28
C SER A 13 5.20 7.58 -9.11
N ALA A 14 5.68 8.16 -7.99
CA ALA A 14 4.86 8.45 -6.82
C ALA A 14 3.76 9.48 -7.12
N TYR A 15 4.09 10.52 -7.90
CA TYR A 15 3.14 11.53 -8.36
C TYR A 15 1.99 10.90 -9.16
N LYS A 16 2.32 10.11 -10.19
CA LYS A 16 1.32 9.41 -11.00
C LYS A 16 0.51 8.39 -10.21
N ALA A 17 1.14 7.71 -9.25
CA ALA A 17 0.45 6.75 -8.38
C ALA A 17 -0.62 7.43 -7.52
N LEU A 18 -0.29 8.60 -6.95
CA LEU A 18 -1.24 9.37 -6.16
C LEU A 18 -2.37 9.92 -7.02
N ASP A 19 -2.08 10.49 -8.19
CA ASP A 19 -3.09 11.00 -9.11
C ASP A 19 -4.08 9.89 -9.51
N ALA A 20 -3.58 8.70 -9.84
CA ALA A 20 -4.43 7.55 -10.17
C ALA A 20 -5.34 7.11 -8.99
N ALA A 21 -4.82 7.12 -7.76
CA ALA A 21 -5.62 6.80 -6.58
C ALA A 21 -6.69 7.87 -6.28
N ILE A 22 -6.35 9.15 -6.47
CA ILE A 22 -7.30 10.27 -6.33
C ILE A 22 -8.39 10.18 -7.40
N ASP A 23 -8.03 9.85 -8.64
CA ASP A 23 -8.97 9.71 -9.73
C ASP A 23 -9.94 8.54 -9.50
N ASP A 24 -9.47 7.41 -8.98
CA ASP A 24 -10.35 6.30 -8.59
C ASP A 24 -11.37 6.75 -7.52
N VAL A 25 -10.93 7.51 -6.50
CA VAL A 25 -11.83 8.07 -5.48
C VAL A 25 -12.85 9.04 -6.11
N ARG A 26 -12.40 9.98 -6.96
CA ARG A 26 -13.27 10.97 -7.60
C ARG A 26 -14.31 10.35 -8.52
N ASN A 27 -13.96 9.24 -9.17
CA ASN A 27 -14.86 8.49 -10.04
C ASN A 27 -15.74 7.49 -9.27
N GLY A 28 -15.75 7.54 -7.94
CA GLY A 28 -16.60 6.69 -7.10
C GLY A 28 -16.13 5.24 -6.99
N LYS A 29 -14.91 4.93 -7.44
CA LYS A 29 -14.28 3.62 -7.27
C LYS A 29 -13.66 3.53 -5.87
N ILE A 30 -14.55 3.47 -4.89
CA ILE A 30 -14.25 3.38 -3.46
C ILE A 30 -14.82 2.09 -2.88
N GLY A 31 -14.47 1.78 -1.64
CA GLY A 31 -15.02 0.66 -0.89
C GLY A 31 -14.98 0.96 0.60
N ASP A 32 -15.65 0.13 1.41
CA ASP A 32 -15.56 0.25 2.87
C ASP A 32 -14.17 -0.17 3.36
N ILE A 33 -13.75 0.41 4.47
CA ILE A 33 -12.50 0.03 5.12
C ILE A 33 -12.65 -1.44 5.57
N PRO A 34 -11.67 -2.34 5.32
CA PRO A 34 -11.74 -3.69 5.87
C PRO A 34 -11.89 -3.67 7.40
N ASP A 35 -12.75 -4.51 7.98
CA ASP A 35 -13.07 -4.45 9.42
C ASP A 35 -11.83 -4.59 10.31
N HIS A 36 -10.87 -5.42 9.92
CA HIS A 36 -9.59 -5.59 10.64
C HIS A 36 -8.68 -4.35 10.57
N LEU A 37 -8.99 -3.35 9.76
CA LEU A 37 -8.29 -2.06 9.72
C LEU A 37 -9.07 -0.92 10.37
N LYS A 38 -10.34 -1.13 10.72
CA LYS A 38 -11.14 -0.13 11.45
C LYS A 38 -10.65 0.01 12.88
N ASP A 39 -10.80 1.21 13.44
CA ASP A 39 -10.39 1.49 14.81
C ASP A 39 -11.13 0.61 15.84
N ALA A 40 -10.36 -0.01 16.73
CA ALA A 40 -10.85 -0.91 17.77
C ALA A 40 -11.12 -0.21 19.12
N HIS A 41 -10.77 1.07 19.28
CA HIS A 41 -10.65 1.70 20.60
C HIS A 41 -11.95 2.33 21.14
N TYR A 42 -13.00 2.42 20.31
CA TYR A 42 -14.26 3.01 20.74
C TYR A 42 -15.25 1.97 21.26
N LYS A 43 -16.18 2.40 22.13
CA LYS A 43 -17.06 1.54 22.94
C LYS A 43 -17.89 0.51 22.15
N GLY A 44 -18.16 0.75 20.86
CA GLY A 44 -18.94 -0.14 19.99
C GLY A 44 -18.11 -1.04 19.08
N ALA A 45 -16.78 -0.88 19.04
CA ALA A 45 -15.91 -1.54 18.07
C ALA A 45 -15.97 -3.07 18.16
N SER A 46 -15.96 -3.61 19.39
CA SER A 46 -16.02 -5.06 19.64
C SER A 46 -17.31 -5.69 19.11
N VAL A 47 -18.46 -5.01 19.28
CA VAL A 47 -19.76 -5.50 18.80
C VAL A 47 -19.84 -5.47 17.28
N LEU A 48 -19.22 -4.46 16.66
CA LEU A 48 -19.16 -4.29 15.21
C LEU A 48 -18.04 -5.11 14.55
N GLY A 49 -17.22 -5.83 15.33
CA GLY A 49 -16.10 -6.62 14.82
C GLY A 49 -14.89 -5.80 14.35
N HIS A 50 -14.83 -4.51 14.63
CA HIS A 50 -13.74 -3.64 14.19
C HIS A 50 -12.41 -4.02 14.85
N GLY A 51 -11.34 -4.01 14.07
CA GLY A 51 -9.99 -4.43 14.46
C GLY A 51 -9.83 -5.94 14.69
N LYS A 52 -10.91 -6.72 14.65
CA LYS A 52 -10.81 -8.18 14.81
C LYS A 52 -10.10 -8.78 13.59
N GLY A 53 -9.06 -9.57 13.85
CA GLY A 53 -8.24 -10.20 12.80
C GLY A 53 -7.11 -9.31 12.28
N TYR A 54 -6.90 -8.11 12.86
CA TYR A 54 -5.73 -7.30 12.54
C TYR A 54 -4.45 -8.03 12.92
N GLN A 55 -3.56 -8.18 11.94
CA GLN A 55 -2.22 -8.71 12.12
C GLN A 55 -1.22 -7.55 12.23
N TYR A 56 -0.56 -7.44 13.39
CA TYR A 56 0.41 -6.38 13.66
C TYR A 56 1.75 -6.70 12.97
N PRO A 57 2.18 -5.97 11.92
CA PRO A 57 3.30 -6.39 11.08
C PRO A 57 4.64 -6.58 11.82
N HIS A 58 4.86 -5.86 12.92
CA HIS A 58 6.08 -5.94 13.71
C HIS A 58 6.26 -7.27 14.45
N ASP A 59 5.18 -8.05 14.63
CA ASP A 59 5.25 -9.38 15.23
C ASP A 59 5.62 -10.47 14.22
N TYR A 60 5.73 -10.13 12.92
CA TYR A 60 5.99 -11.08 11.85
C TYR A 60 7.42 -10.99 11.31
N PRO A 61 7.98 -12.09 10.80
CA PRO A 61 9.32 -12.09 10.21
C PRO A 61 9.48 -11.00 9.14
N ASN A 62 10.59 -10.27 9.19
CA ASN A 62 10.89 -9.11 8.34
C ASN A 62 10.01 -7.88 8.55
N GLY A 63 9.19 -7.85 9.60
CA GLY A 63 8.28 -6.72 9.87
C GLY A 63 7.16 -6.59 8.85
N TRP A 64 6.73 -7.71 8.24
CA TRP A 64 5.72 -7.73 7.19
C TRP A 64 4.82 -8.95 7.32
N VAL A 65 3.53 -8.77 7.03
CA VAL A 65 2.51 -9.81 7.03
C VAL A 65 1.67 -9.75 5.76
N PHE A 66 1.28 -10.92 5.25
CA PHE A 66 0.29 -10.99 4.17
C PHE A 66 -1.10 -10.70 4.74
N GLN A 67 -1.57 -9.48 4.52
CA GLN A 67 -2.90 -9.02 4.94
C GLN A 67 -3.52 -8.16 3.84
N GLN A 68 -4.84 -8.21 3.69
CA GLN A 68 -5.56 -7.30 2.79
C GLN A 68 -5.56 -5.89 3.38
N TYR A 69 -5.14 -4.91 2.59
CA TYR A 69 -5.13 -3.50 3.00
C TYR A 69 -6.12 -2.63 2.22
N LEU A 70 -6.33 -2.94 0.95
CA LEU A 70 -7.32 -2.26 0.12
C LEU A 70 -8.72 -2.83 0.40
N PRO A 71 -9.79 -2.01 0.22
CA PRO A 71 -11.16 -2.51 0.16
C PRO A 71 -11.33 -3.63 -0.88
N ASN A 72 -12.38 -4.43 -0.74
CA ASN A 72 -12.66 -5.54 -1.66
C ASN A 72 -12.81 -5.06 -3.10
N GLU A 73 -13.43 -3.89 -3.28
CA GLU A 73 -13.69 -3.21 -4.56
C GLU A 73 -12.38 -2.78 -5.25
N LEU A 74 -11.30 -2.64 -4.49
CA LEU A 74 -9.97 -2.26 -4.96
C LEU A 74 -8.96 -3.41 -4.82
N ALA A 75 -9.42 -4.63 -4.55
CA ALA A 75 -8.55 -5.78 -4.38
C ALA A 75 -7.66 -6.00 -5.62
N GLY A 76 -6.35 -5.96 -5.41
CA GLY A 76 -5.35 -6.16 -6.47
C GLY A 76 -4.99 -4.92 -7.29
N VAL A 77 -5.61 -3.76 -7.03
CA VAL A 77 -5.20 -2.50 -7.68
C VAL A 77 -3.76 -2.15 -7.27
N LYS A 78 -2.97 -1.70 -8.25
CA LYS A 78 -1.59 -1.26 -8.07
C LYS A 78 -1.42 0.12 -8.69
N TYR A 79 -1.19 1.14 -7.86
CA TYR A 79 -0.96 2.50 -8.34
C TYR A 79 0.52 2.81 -8.53
N TYR A 80 1.35 2.35 -7.59
CA TYR A 80 2.79 2.61 -7.62
C TYR A 80 3.52 1.57 -8.46
N SER A 81 4.17 2.04 -9.52
CA SER A 81 5.12 1.28 -10.34
C SER A 81 6.50 1.93 -10.21
N PRO A 82 7.40 1.39 -9.37
CA PRO A 82 8.71 1.98 -9.15
C PRO A 82 9.55 1.99 -10.42
N LYS A 83 10.37 3.02 -10.61
CA LYS A 83 11.37 3.07 -11.68
C LYS A 83 12.72 2.55 -11.21
N GLU A 84 13.47 1.96 -12.13
CA GLU A 84 14.86 1.55 -11.88
C GLU A 84 15.84 2.71 -12.15
N ASN A 85 15.60 3.89 -11.57
CA ASN A 85 16.45 5.07 -11.75
C ASN A 85 16.86 5.69 -10.41
N GLY A 86 18.13 6.11 -10.31
CA GLY A 86 18.70 6.67 -9.07
C GLY A 86 18.40 5.82 -7.83
N GLU A 87 18.04 6.48 -6.74
CA GLU A 87 17.67 5.86 -5.46
C GLU A 87 16.40 5.01 -5.54
N GLU A 88 15.53 5.24 -6.54
CA GLU A 88 14.28 4.48 -6.67
C GLU A 88 14.52 2.99 -6.98
N LYS A 89 15.71 2.63 -7.48
CA LYS A 89 16.13 1.23 -7.63
C LYS A 89 16.04 0.44 -6.34
N TYR A 90 16.33 1.06 -5.19
CA TYR A 90 16.19 0.40 -3.89
C TYR A 90 14.71 0.09 -3.60
N TYR A 91 13.83 1.07 -3.79
CA TYR A 91 12.40 0.89 -3.59
C TYR A 91 11.79 -0.11 -4.58
N ALA A 92 12.29 -0.17 -5.81
CA ALA A 92 11.90 -1.19 -6.79
C ALA A 92 12.18 -2.61 -6.27
N LYS A 93 13.37 -2.85 -5.71
CA LYS A 93 13.73 -4.14 -5.11
C LYS A 93 12.87 -4.49 -3.90
N VAL A 94 12.59 -3.50 -3.03
CA VAL A 94 11.69 -3.70 -1.89
C VAL A 94 10.30 -4.07 -2.36
N TYR A 95 9.76 -3.32 -3.33
CA TYR A 95 8.44 -3.57 -3.91
C TYR A 95 8.35 -4.97 -4.53
N GLU A 96 9.33 -5.36 -5.33
CA GLU A 96 9.40 -6.69 -5.93
C GLU A 96 9.43 -7.80 -4.87
N ARG A 97 10.28 -7.66 -3.84
CA ARG A 97 10.35 -8.61 -2.71
C ARG A 97 8.97 -8.77 -2.04
N LEU A 98 8.27 -7.67 -1.79
CA LEU A 98 6.94 -7.71 -1.17
C LEU A 98 5.91 -8.40 -2.08
N GLU A 99 5.95 -8.16 -3.38
CA GLU A 99 5.08 -8.83 -4.35
C GLU A 99 5.36 -10.34 -4.43
N GLN A 100 6.63 -10.76 -4.37
CA GLN A 100 7.00 -12.17 -4.28
C GLN A 100 6.48 -12.80 -2.98
N LEU A 101 6.60 -12.12 -1.84
CA LEU A 101 6.06 -12.59 -0.57
C LEU A 101 4.53 -12.73 -0.61
N LYS A 102 3.81 -11.79 -1.25
CA LYS A 102 2.36 -11.89 -1.46
C LYS A 102 1.97 -13.12 -2.29
N GLN A 103 2.73 -13.43 -3.34
CA GLN A 103 2.46 -14.60 -4.20
C GLN A 103 2.69 -15.92 -3.46
N ARG A 104 3.74 -15.98 -2.63
CA ARG A 104 4.08 -17.20 -1.85
C ARG A 104 3.05 -17.52 -0.76
N ASN A 105 2.44 -16.50 -0.14
CA ASN A 105 1.44 -16.67 0.91
C ASN A 105 -0.01 -16.75 0.37
N LYS A 106 -0.19 -16.77 -0.96
CA LYS A 106 -1.51 -16.92 -1.60
C LYS A 106 -1.96 -18.38 -1.69
N PHE A 107 -1.12 -19.32 -1.25
CA PHE A 107 -1.30 -20.77 -1.20
C PHE A 107 -0.86 -21.29 0.18
#